data_AF-H1PNJ9-F1
#
_entry.id   AF-H1PNJ9-F1
#
_cell.length_a   1.000
_cell.length_b   1.000
_cell.length_c   1.000
_cell.angle_alpha   90.00
_cell.angle_beta   90.00
_cell.angle_gamma   90.00
#
_symmetry.space_group_name_H-M   'P 1'
#
loop_
_entity.id
_entity.type
_entity.pdbx_description
1 polymer ?
#
loop_
_entity_poly.entity_id
_entity_poly.type
_entity_poly.pdbx_seq_one_letter_code
_entity_poly.pdbx_strand_id
1 'polypeptide(L)'
;LKVTFTVKVDKNVNGEILKNTATVNDGVNDFNTNVVKNPTPKVPENPDTGDFNNIMLLMLMLLGSSGALVSGMTIKRRREE
;
A
#
# COMPACT_ATOMS: atom_id res chain seq x y z
N LEU A 1 9.76 -28.52 35.35
CA LEU A 1 8.53 -28.29 34.55
C LEU A 1 8.88 -27.44 33.34
N LYS A 2 8.30 -27.73 32.17
CA LYS A 2 8.38 -26.88 30.98
C LYS A 2 6.97 -26.69 30.45
N VAL A 3 6.56 -25.44 30.30
CA VAL A 3 5.26 -25.07 29.72
C VAL A 3 5.53 -24.45 28.34
N THR A 4 4.66 -24.72 27.38
CA THR A 4 4.79 -24.19 26.02
C THR A 4 3.42 -23.77 25.52
N PHE A 5 3.36 -22.57 24.95
CA PHE A 5 2.15 -22.00 24.37
C PHE A 5 2.40 -21.68 22.91
N THR A 6 1.43 -21.98 22.07
CA THR A 6 1.41 -21.55 20.67
C THR A 6 0.30 -20.52 20.51
N VAL A 7 0.67 -19.33 20.04
CA VAL A 7 -0.24 -18.21 19.84
C VAL A 7 -0.27 -17.82 18.37
N LYS A 8 -1.45 -17.40 17.89
CA LYS A 8 -1.63 -16.92 16.53
C LYS A 8 -1.53 -15.40 16.51
N VAL A 9 -0.71 -14.87 15.60
CA VAL A 9 -0.58 -13.43 15.37
C VAL A 9 -1.79 -12.93 14.56
N ASP A 10 -2.34 -11.79 14.95
CA ASP A 10 -3.42 -11.13 14.21
C ASP A 10 -2.94 -10.66 12.82
N LYS A 11 -3.82 -10.63 11.83
CA LYS A 11 -3.46 -10.21 10.47
C LYS A 11 -3.19 -8.70 10.37
N ASN A 12 -3.70 -7.90 11.30
CA ASN A 12 -3.71 -6.45 11.23
C ASN A 12 -2.63 -5.77 12.10
N VAL A 13 -1.65 -6.53 12.60
CA VAL A 13 -0.57 -6.00 13.48
C VAL A 13 0.32 -4.98 12.78
N ASN A 14 0.46 -5.07 11.45
CA ASN A 14 1.04 -4.05 10.57
C ASN A 14 2.30 -3.34 11.11
N GLY A 15 3.35 -4.10 11.43
CA GLY A 15 4.62 -3.53 11.88
C GLY A 15 4.73 -3.29 13.39
N GLU A 16 3.68 -3.54 14.18
CA GLU A 16 3.75 -3.45 15.64
C GLU A 16 4.70 -4.52 16.23
N ILE A 17 5.36 -4.18 17.33
CA ILE A 17 6.25 -5.09 18.07
C ILE A 17 5.46 -5.78 19.18
N LEU A 18 5.24 -7.07 19.01
CA LEU A 18 4.53 -7.89 20.00
C LEU A 18 5.46 -8.24 21.17
N LYS A 19 4.99 -8.06 22.40
CA LYS A 19 5.74 -8.37 23.63
C LYS A 19 5.11 -9.55 24.35
N ASN A 20 5.95 -10.51 24.76
CA ASN A 20 5.53 -11.63 25.59
C ASN A 20 6.26 -11.58 26.94
N THR A 21 5.49 -11.66 28.02
CA THR A 21 5.97 -11.78 29.40
C THR A 21 5.02 -12.71 30.16
N ALA A 22 5.54 -13.41 31.16
CA ALA A 22 4.73 -14.24 32.05
C ALA A 22 5.02 -13.88 33.50
N THR A 23 4.03 -14.12 34.36
CA THR A 23 4.16 -14.03 35.82
C THR A 23 4.08 -15.45 36.38
N VAL A 24 5.00 -15.79 37.26
CA VAL A 24 5.08 -17.08 37.94
C VAL A 24 4.90 -16.84 39.43
N ASN A 25 3.91 -17.49 40.02
CA ASN A 25 3.66 -17.50 41.46
C ASN A 25 4.17 -18.83 42.05
N ASP A 26 4.94 -18.77 43.13
CA ASP A 26 5.47 -19.96 43.83
C ASP A 26 4.68 -20.33 45.12
N GLY A 27 3.55 -19.67 45.36
CA GLY A 27 2.73 -19.77 46.56
C GLY A 27 2.99 -18.68 47.60
N VAL A 28 4.12 -17.97 47.51
CA VAL A 28 4.49 -16.89 48.43
C VAL A 28 4.89 -15.61 47.69
N ASN A 29 5.58 -15.75 46.56
CA ASN A 29 6.15 -14.66 45.77
C ASN A 29 5.69 -14.71 44.32
N ASP A 30 5.68 -13.54 43.69
CA ASP A 30 5.43 -13.36 42.25
C ASP A 30 6.69 -12.87 41.54
N PHE A 31 7.05 -13.56 40.45
CA PHE A 31 8.18 -13.19 39.61
C PHE A 31 7.76 -13.04 38.15
N ASN A 32 8.22 -11.98 37.50
CA ASN A 32 8.04 -11.80 36.06
C ASN A 32 9.21 -12.42 35.30
N THR A 33 8.93 -13.08 34.19
CA THR A 33 9.96 -13.55 33.26
C THR A 33 10.58 -12.40 32.49
N ASN A 34 11.69 -12.66 31.81
CA ASN A 34 12.22 -11.72 30.83
C ASN A 34 11.19 -11.45 29.72
N VAL A 35 11.12 -10.21 29.26
CA VAL A 35 10.24 -9.81 28.17
C VAL A 35 10.87 -10.17 26.83
N VAL A 36 10.14 -10.90 25.99
CA VAL A 36 10.53 -11.21 24.61
C VAL A 36 9.81 -10.28 23.65
N LYS A 37 10.52 -9.70 22.68
CA LYS A 37 9.96 -8.80 21.66
C LYS A 37 10.02 -9.46 20.29
N ASN A 38 8.89 -9.54 19.60
CA ASN A 38 8.74 -10.12 18.27
C ASN A 38 8.25 -9.02 17.30
N PRO A 39 9.14 -8.41 16.49
CA PRO A 39 8.71 -7.45 15.46
C PRO A 39 7.86 -8.16 14.40
N THR A 40 6.89 -7.44 13.84
CA THR A 40 6.07 -7.93 12.74
C THR A 40 6.38 -7.18 11.44
N PRO A 41 6.16 -7.80 10.26
CA PRO A 41 6.31 -7.11 9.00
C PRO A 41 5.23 -6.03 8.83
N LYS A 42 5.60 -4.90 8.23
CA LYS A 42 4.65 -3.87 7.80
C LYS A 42 4.03 -4.29 6.46
N VAL A 43 2.73 -4.05 6.29
CA VAL A 43 2.05 -4.20 5.01
C VAL A 43 2.62 -3.16 4.03
N PRO A 44 3.04 -3.56 2.81
CA PRO A 44 3.53 -2.61 1.83
C PRO A 44 2.41 -1.66 1.41
N GLU A 45 2.73 -0.37 1.37
CA GLU A 45 1.87 0.67 0.81
C GLU A 45 2.22 0.83 -0.67
N ASN A 46 1.20 0.98 -1.53
CA ASN A 46 1.44 1.25 -2.94
C ASN A 46 2.12 2.62 -3.07
N PRO A 47 3.31 2.71 -3.68
CA PRO A 47 3.95 4.00 -3.88
C PRO A 47 3.19 4.79 -4.95
N ASP A 48 2.99 6.08 -4.71
CA ASP A 48 2.46 7.04 -5.69
C ASP A 48 3.50 7.21 -6.80
N THR A 49 3.43 6.33 -7.80
CA THR A 49 4.36 6.25 -8.94
C THR A 49 3.83 6.96 -10.19
N GLY A 50 2.64 7.57 -10.11
CA GLY A 50 2.04 8.29 -11.23
C GLY A 50 2.45 9.76 -11.28
N ASP A 51 3.16 10.17 -12.32
CA ASP A 51 3.20 11.58 -12.74
C ASP A 51 1.95 11.88 -13.59
N PHE A 52 0.86 12.24 -12.91
CA PHE A 52 -0.42 12.54 -13.57
C PHE A 52 -0.45 13.91 -14.26
N ASN A 53 0.58 14.74 -14.11
CA ASN A 53 0.58 16.14 -14.60
C ASN A 53 0.60 16.23 -16.13
N ASN A 54 1.25 15.28 -16.79
CA ASN A 54 1.47 15.30 -18.25
C ASN A 54 0.44 14.48 -19.06
N ILE A 55 -0.52 13.83 -18.40
CA ILE A 55 -1.53 12.99 -19.06
C ILE A 55 -2.40 13.81 -20.01
N MET A 56 -2.79 15.02 -19.61
CA MET A 56 -3.61 15.91 -20.45
C MET A 56 -2.85 16.36 -21.70
N LEU A 57 -1.56 16.66 -21.58
CA LEU A 57 -0.71 17.04 -22.71
C LEU A 57 -0.54 15.87 -23.70
N LEU A 58 -0.32 14.66 -23.19
CA LEU A 58 -0.24 13.45 -23.99
C LEU A 58 -1.56 13.18 -24.74
N MET A 59 -2.70 13.35 -24.08
CA MET A 59 -4.03 13.17 -24.68
C MET A 59 -4.29 14.19 -25.80
N LEU A 60 -3.89 15.45 -25.61
CA LEU A 60 -3.97 16.49 -26.63
C LEU A 60 -3.07 16.19 -27.85
N MET A 61 -1.84 15.70 -27.64
CA MET A 61 -0.96 15.29 -28.74
C MET A 61 -1.54 14.12 -29.54
N LEU A 62 -2.15 13.13 -28.88
CA LEU A 62 -2.83 11.99 -29.54
C LEU A 62 -4.04 12.43 -30.38
N LEU A 63 -4.85 13.36 -29.87
CA LEU A 63 -6.01 13.90 -30.60
C LEU A 63 -5.61 14.82 -31.76
N GLY A 64 -4.50 15.57 -31.63
CA GLY A 64 -3.99 16.42 -32.69
C GLY A 64 -3.29 15.66 -33.82
N SER A 65 -2.69 14.51 -33.50
CA SER A 65 -1.98 13.65 -34.48
C SER A 65 -2.88 12.66 -35.20
N SER A 66 -3.98 12.24 -34.58
CA SER A 66 -5.07 11.57 -35.30
C SER A 66 -5.72 12.61 -36.21
N GLY A 67 -5.55 12.48 -37.54
CA GLY A 67 -5.91 13.48 -38.56
C GLY A 67 -7.37 13.96 -38.63
N ALA A 68 -8.19 13.74 -37.60
CA ALA A 68 -9.54 14.26 -37.41
C ALA A 68 -9.65 15.78 -37.63
N LEU A 69 -8.63 16.55 -37.21
CA LEU A 69 -8.60 18.01 -37.47
C LEU A 69 -8.47 18.32 -38.96
N VAL A 70 -7.67 17.55 -39.71
CA VAL A 70 -7.46 17.74 -41.16
C VAL A 70 -8.72 17.35 -41.94
N SER A 71 -9.39 16.27 -41.54
CA SER A 71 -10.65 15.81 -42.15
C SER A 71 -11.77 16.84 -41.98
N GLY A 72 -11.94 17.41 -40.79
CA GLY A 72 -12.95 18.43 -40.52
C GLY A 72 -12.74 19.71 -41.33
N MET A 73 -11.50 20.19 -41.45
CA MET A 73 -11.17 21.37 -42.25
C MET A 73 -11.38 21.15 -43.75
N THR A 74 -11.00 20.00 -44.30
CA THR A 74 -11.23 19.68 -45.71
C THR A 74 -12.72 19.53 -46.04
N ILE A 75 -13.51 18.93 -45.13
CA ILE A 75 -14.96 18.81 -45.29
C ILE A 75 -15.63 20.20 -45.24
N LYS A 76 -15.22 21.06 -44.30
CA LYS A 76 -15.78 22.42 -44.18
C LYS A 76 -15.43 23.28 -45.40
N ARG A 77 -14.18 23.23 -45.87
CA ARG A 77 -13.71 24.00 -47.03
C ARG A 77 -14.42 23.61 -48.33
N ARG A 78 -14.75 22.32 -48.51
CA ARG A 78 -15.52 21.82 -49.67
C ARG A 78 -17.03 22.15 -49.60
N ARG A 79 -17.51 22.68 -48.47
CA ARG A 79 -18.92 23.09 -48.27
C ARG A 79 -19.11 24.60 -48.44
N GLU A 80 -18.02 25.36 -48.44
CA GLU A 80 -17.98 26.82 -48.63
C GLU A 80 -17.57 27.21 -50.07
N GLU A 81 -17.20 26.25 -50.92
CA GLU A 81 -17.08 26.35 -52.40
C GLU A 81 -18.39 25.91 -53.08
#